data_AF-A0AAE3C8V4-F1
#
_entry.id   AF-A0AAE3C8V4-F1
#
_cell.length_a   1.000
_cell.length_b   1.000
_cell.length_c   1.000
_cell.angle_alpha   90.00
_cell.angle_beta   90.00
_cell.angle_gamma   90.00
#
_symmetry.space_group_name_H-M   'P 1'
#
loop_
_entity.id
_entity.type
_entity.pdbx_description
1 polymer ?
#
loop_
_entity_poly.entity_id
_entity_poly.type
_entity_poly.pdbx_seq_one_letter_code
_entity_poly.pdbx_strand_id
1 'polypeptide(L)'
;MSKKEEESTKGKAEDKIPYRKRNMASIGAAYFTNNADTQALPTYLHSIGREFAVARTSLGFVNTVSALVQTAALPMWGYLSDKFSRKKTLVAGILIWAVATLLISFSGSFEQLLYFRIIVGIGLAAIFPTSFSIIVDIYRPEVRGRMFGIFALMGMLGIVITVPILGMLDAPSLTFGIESNLTQLLILQYVPGFLDWLKSLLLWDYILKQTVYLGAWRNGFRLLGIVCLVIAAMVALLLKEPVRGASEKELMDVITKENVEKYKIDRKAAAEVLRIPTMWVIIAQGLTGYFPWVVYQVWLIYWLESVRYLAPEQATMVFAMIVLGSAAGNVLGGFLGDKAESRFPNKGRIIVAQISVIIGIPMSWILLFLVQDFIVFMIFALVTAVLISWAGSGAVNPIVASVNKPEVRSTAWSLEQIFEQGFGALAAVLVGFFADNIINGGTAGFVIGWVSPYIGLWLIAGTPVVWLVFWMTFAGQALSYSMLLFVTIPWTLCFLFWFFAYKYYPKDRQKIIDLLMQRRKELAKK
;
A
#
# COMPACT_ATOMS: atom_id res chain seq x y z
N MET A 1 11.93 43.52 -13.72
CA MET A 1 10.82 42.58 -13.92
C MET A 1 9.91 42.63 -12.71
N SER A 2 8.63 42.93 -12.90
CA SER A 2 7.66 42.93 -11.81
C SER A 2 7.35 41.50 -11.35
N LYS A 3 6.92 41.30 -10.09
CA LYS A 3 6.49 40.00 -9.54
C LYS A 3 5.45 39.27 -10.42
N LYS A 4 4.59 40.05 -11.12
CA LYS A 4 3.62 39.54 -12.10
C LYS A 4 4.27 39.05 -13.40
N GLU A 5 5.35 39.69 -13.86
CA GLU A 5 6.13 39.21 -15.02
C GLU A 5 6.92 37.95 -14.67
N GLU A 6 7.41 37.82 -13.43
CA GLU A 6 8.10 36.64 -12.93
C GLU A 6 7.16 35.44 -12.76
N GLU A 7 5.92 35.65 -12.31
CA GLU A 7 4.87 34.62 -12.28
C GLU A 7 4.38 34.26 -13.69
N SER A 8 4.24 35.25 -14.59
CA SER A 8 3.91 35.05 -16.01
C SER A 8 4.98 34.24 -16.75
N THR A 9 6.27 34.51 -16.49
CA THR A 9 7.38 33.74 -17.07
C THR A 9 7.55 32.37 -16.42
N LYS A 10 7.29 32.22 -15.11
CA LYS A 10 7.23 30.89 -14.45
C LYS A 10 6.11 30.02 -15.01
N GLY A 11 4.92 30.57 -15.23
CA GLY A 11 3.79 29.88 -15.87
C GLY A 11 4.05 29.52 -17.33
N LYS A 12 4.73 30.39 -18.10
CA LYS A 12 5.13 30.11 -19.50
C LYS A 12 6.31 29.13 -19.63
N ALA A 13 7.18 29.03 -18.62
CA ALA A 13 8.31 28.10 -18.62
C ALA A 13 7.94 26.67 -18.18
N GLU A 14 6.81 26.50 -17.48
CA GLU A 14 6.23 25.18 -17.13
C GLU A 14 5.76 24.38 -18.36
N ASP A 15 5.50 25.03 -19.50
CA ASP A 15 4.86 24.44 -20.68
C ASP A 15 5.80 23.83 -21.74
N LYS A 16 7.12 23.74 -21.47
CA LYS A 16 8.09 23.29 -22.49
C LYS A 16 8.04 21.79 -22.87
N ILE A 17 7.38 20.93 -22.09
CA ILE A 17 7.27 19.48 -22.40
C ILE A 17 5.82 19.15 -22.80
N PRO A 18 5.50 19.04 -24.10
CA PRO A 18 4.12 18.93 -24.58
C PRO A 18 3.41 17.63 -24.15
N TYR A 19 4.19 16.58 -23.83
CA TYR A 19 3.67 15.27 -23.43
C TYR A 19 3.60 15.06 -21.90
N ARG A 20 3.87 16.07 -21.07
CA ARG A 20 3.94 15.94 -19.60
C ARG A 20 2.64 15.37 -18.98
N LYS A 21 1.50 15.95 -19.34
CA LYS A 21 0.17 15.54 -18.82
C LYS A 21 -0.17 14.13 -19.26
N ARG A 22 0.12 13.79 -20.53
CA ARG A 22 -0.09 12.45 -21.09
C ARG A 22 0.78 11.40 -20.41
N ASN A 23 2.06 11.69 -20.17
CA ASN A 23 2.95 10.80 -19.44
C ASN A 23 2.49 10.60 -18.01
N MET A 24 2.11 11.68 -17.31
CA MET A 24 1.57 11.60 -15.95
C MET A 24 0.29 10.74 -15.89
N ALA A 25 -0.65 10.95 -16.82
CA ALA A 25 -1.85 10.12 -16.91
C ALA A 25 -1.52 8.65 -17.16
N SER A 26 -0.54 8.36 -18.02
CA SER A 26 -0.12 6.99 -18.36
C SER A 26 0.50 6.26 -17.17
N ILE A 27 1.47 6.87 -16.49
CA ILE A 27 2.10 6.26 -15.30
C ILE A 27 1.11 6.19 -14.14
N GLY A 28 0.23 7.18 -13.99
CA GLY A 28 -0.79 7.19 -12.96
C GLY A 28 -1.85 6.10 -13.16
N ALA A 29 -2.26 5.81 -14.40
CA ALA A 29 -3.14 4.69 -14.70
C ALA A 29 -2.47 3.33 -14.42
N ALA A 30 -1.18 3.20 -14.72
CA ALA A 30 -0.42 2.00 -14.36
C ALA A 30 -0.33 1.83 -12.83
N TYR A 31 -0.17 2.93 -12.09
CA TYR A 31 -0.14 2.89 -10.62
C TYR A 31 -1.52 2.64 -9.99
N PHE A 32 -2.59 3.13 -10.61
CA PHE A 32 -3.97 2.77 -10.28
C PHE A 32 -4.15 1.26 -10.35
N THR A 33 -3.78 0.63 -11.48
CA THR A 33 -3.90 -0.84 -11.64
C THR A 33 -2.98 -1.61 -10.72
N ASN A 34 -1.78 -1.08 -10.42
CA ASN A 34 -0.86 -1.71 -9.47
C ASN A 34 -1.50 -1.82 -8.08
N ASN A 35 -2.07 -0.73 -7.57
CA ASN A 35 -2.69 -0.73 -6.25
C ASN A 35 -3.98 -1.57 -6.23
N ALA A 36 -4.74 -1.57 -7.32
CA ALA A 36 -5.88 -2.47 -7.48
C ALA A 36 -5.47 -3.95 -7.40
N ASP A 37 -4.39 -4.34 -8.07
CA ASP A 37 -3.89 -5.73 -8.08
C ASP A 37 -3.31 -6.18 -6.74
N THR A 38 -2.56 -5.30 -6.07
CA THR A 38 -2.07 -5.54 -4.71
C THR A 38 -3.21 -5.89 -3.77
N GLN A 39 -4.38 -5.24 -3.91
CA GLN A 39 -5.54 -5.50 -3.06
C GLN A 39 -6.47 -6.61 -3.56
N ALA A 40 -6.29 -7.10 -4.79
CA ALA A 40 -7.14 -8.15 -5.35
C ALA A 40 -6.98 -9.49 -4.62
N LEU A 41 -5.78 -9.86 -4.13
CA LEU A 41 -5.64 -11.10 -3.34
C LEU A 41 -6.41 -11.02 -2.01
N PRO A 42 -6.16 -10.01 -1.15
CA PRO A 42 -6.92 -9.87 0.10
C PRO A 42 -8.43 -9.90 -0.06
N THR A 43 -8.96 -9.28 -1.12
CA THR A 43 -10.40 -9.25 -1.40
C THR A 43 -10.99 -10.65 -1.54
N TYR A 44 -10.25 -11.59 -2.11
CA TYR A 44 -10.76 -12.93 -2.40
C TYR A 44 -10.26 -14.02 -1.45
N LEU A 45 -9.51 -13.67 -0.39
CA LEU A 45 -8.90 -14.67 0.49
C LEU A 45 -9.93 -15.62 1.12
N HIS A 46 -11.13 -15.13 1.47
CA HIS A 46 -12.17 -15.96 2.07
C HIS A 46 -12.69 -17.01 1.07
N SER A 47 -13.03 -16.58 -0.15
CA SER A 47 -13.51 -17.44 -1.23
C SER A 47 -12.43 -18.44 -1.71
N ILE A 48 -11.18 -17.99 -1.87
CA ILE A 48 -10.03 -18.85 -2.20
C ILE A 48 -9.79 -19.90 -1.08
N GLY A 49 -9.86 -19.47 0.18
CA GLY A 49 -9.69 -20.34 1.34
C GLY A 49 -10.74 -21.46 1.39
N ARG A 50 -12.00 -21.13 1.07
CA ARG A 50 -13.10 -22.11 1.00
C ARG A 50 -12.94 -23.08 -0.18
N GLU A 51 -12.57 -22.60 -1.36
CA GLU A 51 -12.43 -23.45 -2.56
C GLU A 51 -11.28 -24.46 -2.43
N PHE A 52 -10.11 -24.02 -1.99
CA PHE A 52 -8.94 -24.90 -1.85
C PHE A 52 -8.85 -25.59 -0.48
N ALA A 53 -9.78 -25.32 0.43
CA ALA A 53 -9.81 -25.86 1.80
C ALA A 53 -8.47 -25.69 2.54
N VAL A 54 -7.85 -24.51 2.42
CA VAL A 54 -6.54 -24.19 3.00
C VAL A 54 -6.65 -23.41 4.31
N ALA A 55 -5.68 -23.59 5.18
CA ALA A 55 -5.58 -22.87 6.45
C ALA A 55 -5.31 -21.36 6.24
N ARG A 56 -5.68 -20.52 7.21
CA ARG A 56 -5.42 -19.06 7.16
C ARG A 56 -3.92 -18.77 7.10
N THR A 57 -3.10 -19.60 7.74
CA THR A 57 -1.64 -19.54 7.64
C THR A 57 -1.17 -19.56 6.18
N SER A 58 -1.71 -20.46 5.36
CA SER A 58 -1.38 -20.55 3.94
C SER A 58 -1.83 -19.31 3.17
N LEU A 59 -3.05 -18.80 3.45
CA LEU A 59 -3.56 -17.57 2.84
C LEU A 59 -2.66 -16.36 3.14
N GLY A 60 -2.27 -16.19 4.41
CA GLY A 60 -1.33 -15.16 4.82
C GLY A 60 0.06 -15.34 4.17
N PHE A 61 0.51 -16.59 4.03
CA PHE A 61 1.78 -16.92 3.41
C PHE A 61 1.86 -16.48 1.94
N VAL A 62 0.82 -16.70 1.13
CA VAL A 62 0.80 -16.24 -0.27
C VAL A 62 0.98 -14.73 -0.37
N ASN A 63 0.30 -13.98 0.49
CA ASN A 63 0.43 -12.51 0.54
C ASN A 63 1.86 -12.11 0.96
N THR A 64 2.39 -12.72 2.02
CA THR A 64 3.75 -12.46 2.51
C THR A 64 4.80 -12.72 1.43
N VAL A 65 4.75 -13.87 0.76
CA VAL A 65 5.71 -14.22 -0.30
C VAL A 65 5.65 -13.23 -1.44
N SER A 66 4.44 -12.85 -1.88
CA SER A 66 4.26 -11.88 -2.97
C SER A 66 4.88 -10.52 -2.63
N ALA A 67 4.66 -10.02 -1.41
CA ALA A 67 5.20 -8.74 -0.95
C ALA A 67 6.73 -8.78 -0.78
N LEU A 68 7.28 -9.87 -0.27
CA LEU A 68 8.73 -10.07 -0.15
C LEU A 68 9.41 -10.12 -1.52
N VAL A 69 8.82 -10.85 -2.48
CA VAL A 69 9.32 -10.93 -3.85
C VAL A 69 9.24 -9.57 -4.53
N GLN A 70 8.15 -8.82 -4.36
CA GLN A 70 8.02 -7.46 -4.86
C GLN A 70 9.12 -6.56 -4.31
N THR A 71 9.35 -6.59 -2.99
CA THR A 71 10.41 -5.80 -2.34
C THR A 71 11.79 -6.17 -2.87
N ALA A 72 12.08 -7.47 -3.02
CA ALA A 72 13.35 -7.97 -3.54
C ALA A 72 13.57 -7.63 -5.03
N ALA A 73 12.49 -7.48 -5.81
CA ALA A 73 12.54 -7.13 -7.22
C ALA A 73 12.76 -5.63 -7.48
N LEU A 74 12.59 -4.74 -6.48
CA LEU A 74 12.76 -3.28 -6.65
C LEU A 74 14.14 -2.89 -7.21
N PRO A 75 15.28 -3.38 -6.67
CA PRO A 75 16.61 -3.00 -7.19
C PRO A 75 16.84 -3.49 -8.62
N MET A 76 16.30 -4.67 -8.96
CA MET A 76 16.37 -5.22 -10.31
C MET A 76 15.68 -4.29 -11.31
N TRP A 77 14.45 -3.85 -11.01
CA TRP A 77 13.72 -2.92 -11.87
C TRP A 77 14.32 -1.52 -11.92
N GLY A 78 14.91 -1.04 -10.81
CA GLY A 78 15.71 0.18 -10.80
C GLY A 78 16.88 0.10 -11.80
N TYR A 79 17.67 -0.96 -11.74
CA TYR A 79 18.77 -1.18 -12.69
C TYR A 79 18.29 -1.29 -14.14
N LEU A 80 17.22 -2.03 -14.41
CA LEU A 80 16.65 -2.16 -15.76
C LEU A 80 16.09 -0.82 -16.28
N SER A 81 15.50 0.00 -15.41
CA SER A 81 15.00 1.34 -15.71
C SER A 81 16.14 2.30 -16.08
N ASP A 82 17.30 2.17 -15.42
CA ASP A 82 18.47 2.99 -15.66
C ASP A 82 19.28 2.53 -16.88
N LYS A 83 19.32 1.23 -17.16
CA LYS A 83 20.05 0.66 -18.30
C LYS A 83 19.28 0.73 -19.61
N PHE A 84 17.98 0.50 -19.57
CA PHE A 84 17.12 0.45 -20.75
C PHE A 84 16.17 1.66 -20.81
N SER A 85 15.30 1.70 -21.82
CA SER A 85 14.24 2.72 -21.90
C SER A 85 13.22 2.49 -20.79
N ARG A 86 12.90 3.53 -20.01
CA ARG A 86 11.95 3.46 -18.90
C ARG A 86 10.55 3.07 -19.37
N LYS A 87 10.17 3.54 -20.55
CA LYS A 87 8.93 3.11 -21.20
C LYS A 87 8.91 1.60 -21.41
N LYS A 88 9.96 1.03 -22.03
CA LYS A 88 10.02 -0.42 -22.30
C LYS A 88 10.06 -1.22 -21.00
N THR A 89 10.84 -0.77 -20.02
CA THR A 89 10.95 -1.41 -18.71
C THR A 89 9.60 -1.41 -17.98
N LEU A 90 8.91 -0.27 -17.96
CA LEU A 90 7.58 -0.16 -17.35
C LEU A 90 6.55 -1.07 -18.03
N VAL A 91 6.49 -1.04 -19.38
CA VAL A 91 5.57 -1.90 -20.14
C VAL A 91 5.87 -3.38 -19.92
N ALA A 92 7.13 -3.79 -19.87
CA ALA A 92 7.51 -5.17 -19.59
C ALA A 92 7.03 -5.60 -18.19
N GLY A 93 7.22 -4.76 -17.17
CA GLY A 93 6.71 -5.01 -15.82
C GLY A 93 5.19 -5.17 -15.79
N ILE A 94 4.46 -4.24 -16.44
CA ILE A 94 3.00 -4.29 -16.56
C ILE A 94 2.55 -5.60 -17.23
N LEU A 95 3.17 -5.98 -18.35
CA LEU A 95 2.80 -7.21 -19.06
C LEU A 95 3.07 -8.46 -18.22
N ILE A 96 4.20 -8.52 -17.51
CA ILE A 96 4.52 -9.66 -16.64
C ILE A 96 3.45 -9.82 -15.56
N TRP A 97 3.08 -8.75 -14.84
CA TRP A 97 2.05 -8.89 -13.82
C TRP A 97 0.67 -9.12 -14.45
N ALA A 98 0.31 -8.44 -15.54
CA ALA A 98 -1.02 -8.52 -16.14
C ALA A 98 -1.34 -9.95 -16.62
N VAL A 99 -0.37 -10.59 -17.29
CA VAL A 99 -0.49 -11.98 -17.72
C VAL A 99 -0.54 -12.92 -16.52
N ALA A 100 0.31 -12.73 -15.51
CA ALA A 100 0.29 -13.57 -14.31
C ALA A 100 -1.03 -13.44 -13.53
N THR A 101 -1.57 -12.24 -13.38
CA THR A 101 -2.89 -11.99 -12.78
C THR A 101 -4.01 -12.68 -13.56
N LEU A 102 -3.96 -12.64 -14.89
CA LEU A 102 -4.92 -13.38 -15.72
C LEU A 102 -4.79 -14.90 -15.51
N LEU A 103 -3.56 -15.42 -15.42
CA LEU A 103 -3.27 -16.84 -15.20
C LEU A 103 -3.74 -17.35 -13.83
N ILE A 104 -3.79 -16.50 -12.79
CA ILE A 104 -4.39 -16.84 -11.48
C ILE A 104 -5.83 -17.33 -11.64
N SER A 105 -6.61 -16.73 -12.56
CA SER A 105 -8.00 -17.16 -12.76
C SER A 105 -8.16 -18.61 -13.25
N PHE A 106 -7.09 -19.20 -13.80
CA PHE A 106 -7.04 -20.57 -14.30
C PHE A 106 -6.36 -21.54 -13.33
N SER A 107 -5.97 -21.11 -12.13
CA SER A 107 -5.23 -21.96 -11.20
C SER A 107 -6.10 -23.08 -10.64
N GLY A 108 -5.77 -24.35 -10.90
CA GLY A 108 -6.51 -25.51 -10.40
C GLY A 108 -6.11 -25.94 -8.98
N SER A 109 -5.01 -25.41 -8.45
CA SER A 109 -4.53 -25.68 -7.10
C SER A 109 -3.98 -24.43 -6.41
N PHE A 110 -3.82 -24.50 -5.10
CA PHE A 110 -3.30 -23.41 -4.29
C PHE A 110 -1.83 -23.09 -4.60
N GLU A 111 -1.04 -24.10 -4.91
CA GLU A 111 0.38 -23.99 -5.27
C GLU A 111 0.55 -23.28 -6.62
N GLN A 112 -0.34 -23.58 -7.58
CA GLN A 112 -0.36 -22.89 -8.86
C GLN A 112 -0.72 -21.39 -8.67
N LEU A 113 -1.67 -21.09 -7.79
CA LEU A 113 -2.00 -19.70 -7.43
C LEU A 113 -0.79 -18.99 -6.79
N LEU A 114 -0.10 -19.64 -5.85
CA LEU A 114 1.12 -19.13 -5.23
C LEU A 114 2.22 -18.84 -6.26
N TYR A 115 2.43 -19.76 -7.20
CA TYR A 115 3.42 -19.60 -8.27
C TYR A 115 3.14 -18.36 -9.13
N PHE A 116 1.90 -18.18 -9.58
CA PHE A 116 1.54 -16.99 -10.35
C PHE A 116 1.62 -15.70 -9.51
N ARG A 117 1.34 -15.78 -8.20
CA ARG A 117 1.47 -14.66 -7.28
C ARG A 117 2.90 -14.17 -7.08
N ILE A 118 3.87 -15.09 -7.10
CA ILE A 118 5.30 -14.74 -7.12
C ILE A 118 5.61 -13.93 -8.39
N ILE A 119 5.11 -14.35 -9.55
CA ILE A 119 5.33 -13.64 -10.83
C ILE A 119 4.67 -12.26 -10.81
N VAL A 120 3.45 -12.15 -10.27
CA VAL A 120 2.78 -10.86 -10.04
C VAL A 120 3.65 -9.94 -9.18
N GLY A 121 4.18 -10.43 -8.05
CA GLY A 121 5.08 -9.67 -7.17
C GLY A 121 6.30 -9.12 -7.91
N ILE A 122 6.93 -9.93 -8.77
CA ILE A 122 8.04 -9.49 -9.61
C ILE A 122 7.59 -8.34 -10.52
N GLY A 123 6.47 -8.48 -11.23
CA GLY A 123 6.00 -7.46 -12.17
C GLY A 123 5.63 -6.14 -11.47
N LEU A 124 4.85 -6.20 -10.38
CA LEU A 124 4.36 -5.01 -9.67
C LEU A 124 5.50 -4.11 -9.17
N ALA A 125 6.67 -4.67 -8.85
CA ALA A 125 7.84 -3.90 -8.42
C ALA A 125 8.37 -2.90 -9.47
N ALA A 126 8.00 -3.06 -10.75
CA ALA A 126 8.49 -2.20 -11.83
C ALA A 126 7.93 -0.77 -11.77
N ILE A 127 6.71 -0.59 -11.23
CA ILE A 127 5.97 0.67 -11.37
C ILE A 127 6.67 1.84 -10.67
N PHE A 128 7.16 1.59 -9.45
CA PHE A 128 7.62 2.65 -8.56
C PHE A 128 8.94 3.28 -9.03
N PRO A 129 10.04 2.51 -9.26
CA PRO A 129 11.31 3.08 -9.72
C PRO A 129 11.18 3.75 -11.10
N THR A 130 10.46 3.14 -12.03
CA THR A 130 10.30 3.68 -13.39
C THR A 130 9.47 4.96 -13.40
N SER A 131 8.34 4.99 -12.69
CA SER A 131 7.47 6.18 -12.61
C SER A 131 8.14 7.33 -11.87
N PHE A 132 8.89 7.03 -10.80
CA PHE A 132 9.64 8.04 -10.07
C PHE A 132 10.65 8.75 -10.98
N SER A 133 11.45 7.99 -11.74
CA SER A 133 12.41 8.55 -12.70
C SER A 133 11.72 9.37 -13.81
N ILE A 134 10.56 8.91 -14.32
CA ILE A 134 9.80 9.64 -15.33
C ILE A 134 9.28 10.98 -14.79
N ILE A 135 8.73 11.01 -13.57
CA ILE A 135 8.21 12.23 -12.93
C ILE A 135 9.33 13.24 -12.73
N VAL A 136 10.48 12.79 -12.22
CA VAL A 136 11.66 13.64 -12.00
C VAL A 136 12.10 14.29 -13.31
N ASP A 137 12.11 13.56 -14.43
CA ASP A 137 12.57 14.08 -15.72
C ASP A 137 11.58 15.02 -16.44
N ILE A 138 10.28 14.90 -16.17
CA ILE A 138 9.25 15.73 -16.84
C ILE A 138 8.75 16.91 -16.01
N TYR A 139 8.96 16.89 -14.69
CA TYR A 139 8.52 17.95 -13.78
C TYR A 139 9.71 18.57 -13.05
N ARG A 140 9.66 19.90 -12.87
CA ARG A 140 10.73 20.66 -12.22
C ARG A 140 10.72 20.45 -10.69
N PRO A 141 11.87 20.59 -10.02
CA PRO A 141 11.99 20.40 -8.57
C PRO A 141 10.93 21.13 -7.74
N GLU A 142 10.52 22.33 -8.16
CA GLU A 142 9.58 23.18 -7.43
C GLU A 142 8.15 22.60 -7.37
N VAL A 143 7.75 21.80 -8.38
CA VAL A 143 6.41 21.20 -8.48
C VAL A 143 6.40 19.68 -8.32
N ARG A 144 7.57 19.02 -8.28
CA ARG A 144 7.70 17.56 -8.16
C ARG A 144 6.90 16.99 -6.98
N GLY A 145 6.96 17.64 -5.82
CA GLY A 145 6.20 17.20 -4.64
C GLY A 145 4.68 17.14 -4.88
N ARG A 146 4.11 18.17 -5.53
CA ARG A 146 2.69 18.19 -5.90
C ARG A 146 2.36 17.05 -6.88
N MET A 147 3.25 16.80 -7.84
CA MET A 147 3.05 15.76 -8.85
C MET A 147 3.16 14.35 -8.25
N PHE A 148 4.07 14.11 -7.30
CA PHE A 148 4.08 12.88 -6.51
C PHE A 148 2.80 12.71 -5.68
N GLY A 149 2.25 13.80 -5.13
CA GLY A 149 0.95 13.76 -4.46
C GLY A 149 -0.21 13.35 -5.38
N ILE A 150 -0.25 13.88 -6.60
CA ILE A 150 -1.24 13.48 -7.62
C ILE A 150 -1.05 12.01 -8.00
N PHE A 151 0.18 11.57 -8.22
CA PHE A 151 0.50 10.18 -8.51
C PHE A 151 0.04 9.24 -7.39
N ALA A 152 0.31 9.59 -6.13
CA ALA A 152 -0.15 8.84 -4.97
C ALA A 152 -1.69 8.74 -4.90
N LEU A 153 -2.39 9.85 -5.15
CA LEU A 153 -3.86 9.88 -5.19
C LEU A 153 -4.43 8.94 -6.26
N MET A 154 -3.83 8.89 -7.45
CA MET A 154 -4.26 7.97 -8.52
C MET A 154 -4.14 6.51 -8.10
N GLY A 155 -3.09 6.14 -7.35
CA GLY A 155 -2.95 4.82 -6.76
C GLY A 155 -4.04 4.49 -5.73
N MET A 156 -4.33 5.43 -4.83
CA MET A 156 -5.39 5.26 -3.82
C MET A 156 -6.76 5.07 -4.46
N LEU A 157 -7.08 5.83 -5.52
CA LEU A 157 -8.31 5.66 -6.29
C LEU A 157 -8.40 4.26 -6.92
N GLY A 158 -7.26 3.65 -7.27
CA GLY A 158 -7.17 2.25 -7.70
C GLY A 158 -7.84 1.30 -6.74
N ILE A 159 -7.55 1.45 -5.44
CA ILE A 159 -8.13 0.60 -4.39
C ILE A 159 -9.59 0.98 -4.13
N VAL A 160 -9.88 2.27 -3.92
CA VAL A 160 -11.22 2.75 -3.56
C VAL A 160 -12.28 2.37 -4.60
N ILE A 161 -11.91 2.38 -5.89
CA ILE A 161 -12.84 2.05 -6.98
C ILE A 161 -12.84 0.54 -7.25
N THR A 162 -11.67 -0.10 -7.32
CA THR A 162 -11.61 -1.50 -7.80
C THR A 162 -12.05 -2.49 -6.74
N VAL A 163 -11.77 -2.27 -5.45
CA VAL A 163 -12.08 -3.25 -4.39
C VAL A 163 -13.59 -3.48 -4.23
N PRO A 164 -14.45 -2.44 -4.20
CA PRO A 164 -15.90 -2.65 -4.21
C PRO A 164 -16.39 -3.38 -5.48
N ILE A 165 -15.81 -3.10 -6.65
CA ILE A 165 -16.15 -3.80 -7.90
C ILE A 165 -15.78 -5.29 -7.78
N LEU A 166 -14.60 -5.60 -7.26
CA LEU A 166 -14.18 -6.98 -7.03
C LEU A 166 -15.09 -7.70 -6.02
N GLY A 167 -15.54 -7.02 -4.96
CA GLY A 167 -16.53 -7.54 -4.03
C GLY A 167 -17.87 -7.84 -4.70
N MET A 168 -18.38 -6.93 -5.53
CA MET A 168 -19.59 -7.15 -6.35
C MET A 168 -19.49 -8.36 -7.27
N LEU A 169 -18.29 -8.68 -7.75
CA LEU A 169 -18.05 -9.87 -8.57
C LEU A 169 -17.95 -11.15 -7.75
N ASP A 170 -17.64 -11.08 -6.45
CA ASP A 170 -17.67 -12.24 -5.54
C ASP A 170 -19.08 -12.54 -5.01
N ALA A 171 -20.01 -11.61 -5.20
CA ALA A 171 -21.34 -11.61 -4.63
C ALA A 171 -22.21 -12.80 -5.01
N PRO A 172 -22.85 -13.44 -4.00
CA PRO A 172 -24.05 -14.24 -4.10
C PRO A 172 -25.02 -13.83 -5.20
N SER A 173 -25.39 -12.58 -5.01
CA SER A 173 -26.50 -11.85 -5.59
C SER A 173 -26.23 -11.34 -6.98
N LEU A 174 -24.98 -11.21 -7.44
CA LEU A 174 -24.68 -10.95 -8.85
C LEU A 174 -24.72 -12.27 -9.65
N THR A 175 -24.27 -13.36 -9.02
CA THR A 175 -24.34 -14.72 -9.60
C THR A 175 -25.80 -15.15 -9.84
N PHE A 176 -26.70 -14.83 -8.89
CA PHE A 176 -28.15 -15.06 -9.03
C PHE A 176 -28.93 -13.86 -9.62
N GLY A 177 -28.43 -12.63 -9.50
CA GLY A 177 -29.15 -11.41 -9.89
C GLY A 177 -28.85 -10.93 -11.30
N ILE A 178 -27.80 -11.43 -11.95
CA ILE A 178 -27.70 -11.38 -13.41
C ILE A 178 -28.82 -12.22 -14.03
N GLU A 179 -29.27 -13.30 -13.37
CA GLU A 179 -30.41 -14.10 -13.87
C GLU A 179 -31.75 -13.35 -13.73
N SER A 180 -31.95 -12.54 -12.68
CA SER A 180 -33.24 -11.90 -12.38
C SER A 180 -33.37 -10.43 -12.80
N ASN A 181 -32.27 -9.66 -12.82
CA ASN A 181 -32.33 -8.22 -13.14
C ASN A 181 -31.91 -7.91 -14.58
N LEU A 182 -31.10 -8.71 -15.26
CA LEU A 182 -30.76 -8.48 -16.68
C LEU A 182 -31.90 -8.90 -17.62
N THR A 183 -32.76 -9.83 -17.18
CA THR A 183 -34.09 -10.13 -17.75
C THR A 183 -35.08 -8.98 -17.56
N GLN A 184 -34.87 -8.09 -16.58
CA GLN A 184 -35.76 -6.96 -16.27
C GLN A 184 -35.23 -5.58 -16.72
N LEU A 185 -33.91 -5.39 -16.86
CA LEU A 185 -33.28 -4.09 -17.17
C LEU A 185 -32.90 -3.87 -18.64
N LEU A 186 -33.05 -4.86 -19.51
CA LEU A 186 -32.92 -4.61 -20.95
C LEU A 186 -34.26 -4.14 -21.51
N ILE A 187 -34.27 -2.89 -21.98
CA ILE A 187 -35.25 -2.26 -22.89
C ILE A 187 -35.40 -3.05 -24.23
N LEU A 188 -34.94 -4.29 -24.32
CA LEU A 188 -34.88 -5.14 -25.51
C LEU A 188 -35.92 -6.26 -25.50
N GLN A 189 -37.09 -6.04 -24.90
CA GLN A 189 -38.27 -6.88 -25.14
C GLN A 189 -38.83 -6.71 -26.58
N TYR A 190 -38.22 -5.84 -27.40
CA TYR A 190 -38.71 -5.44 -28.73
C TYR A 190 -37.89 -5.97 -29.92
N VAL A 191 -36.85 -6.79 -29.73
CA VAL A 191 -36.13 -7.42 -30.86
C VAL A 191 -35.84 -8.90 -30.57
N PRO A 192 -36.82 -9.80 -30.78
CA PRO A 192 -36.61 -11.23 -30.64
C PRO A 192 -35.62 -11.72 -31.71
N GLY A 193 -34.51 -12.35 -31.30
CA GLY A 193 -33.56 -13.05 -32.20
C GLY A 193 -32.14 -12.48 -32.27
N PHE A 194 -31.92 -11.16 -32.13
CA PHE A 194 -30.57 -10.59 -32.19
C PHE A 194 -29.72 -10.98 -30.97
N LEU A 195 -30.36 -11.03 -29.78
CA LEU A 195 -29.70 -11.43 -28.55
C LEU A 195 -29.39 -12.92 -28.52
N ASP A 196 -30.23 -13.78 -29.08
CA ASP A 196 -29.95 -15.23 -29.12
C ASP A 196 -28.83 -15.55 -30.12
N TRP A 197 -28.80 -14.84 -31.24
CA TRP A 197 -27.69 -14.88 -32.18
C TRP A 197 -26.38 -14.40 -31.54
N LEU A 198 -26.38 -13.25 -30.84
CA LEU A 198 -25.18 -12.73 -30.16
C LEU A 198 -24.72 -13.63 -29.01
N LYS A 199 -25.65 -14.18 -28.22
CA LYS A 199 -25.36 -15.16 -27.16
C LYS A 199 -24.74 -16.44 -27.72
N SER A 200 -25.22 -16.90 -28.89
CA SER A 200 -24.64 -18.06 -29.57
C SER A 200 -23.23 -17.79 -30.13
N LEU A 201 -22.97 -16.56 -30.59
CA LEU A 201 -21.67 -16.14 -31.13
C LEU A 201 -20.59 -16.00 -30.04
N LEU A 202 -20.99 -15.58 -28.83
CA LEU A 202 -20.10 -15.35 -27.70
C LEU A 202 -19.97 -16.57 -26.76
N LEU A 203 -20.54 -17.72 -27.11
CA LEU A 203 -20.60 -18.90 -26.23
C LEU A 203 -21.16 -18.55 -24.84
N TRP A 204 -22.17 -17.68 -24.79
CA TRP A 204 -22.63 -17.02 -23.57
C TRP A 204 -23.15 -18.01 -22.51
N ASP A 205 -23.83 -19.09 -22.95
CA ASP A 205 -24.29 -20.15 -22.06
C ASP A 205 -23.14 -21.02 -21.49
N TYR A 206 -22.02 -21.11 -22.22
CA TYR A 206 -20.81 -21.79 -21.74
C TYR A 206 -20.06 -20.92 -20.72
N ILE A 207 -19.97 -19.61 -20.97
CA ILE A 207 -19.38 -18.64 -20.05
C ILE A 207 -20.20 -18.58 -18.76
N LEU A 208 -21.54 -18.52 -18.85
CA LEU A 208 -22.44 -18.49 -17.69
C LEU A 208 -22.39 -19.78 -16.87
N LYS A 209 -22.42 -20.95 -17.54
CA LYS A 209 -22.20 -22.23 -16.86
C LYS A 209 -20.82 -22.34 -16.25
N GLN A 210 -19.77 -21.77 -16.84
CA GLN A 210 -18.47 -21.68 -16.19
C GLN A 210 -18.46 -20.71 -15.00
N THR A 211 -19.17 -19.59 -15.03
CA THR A 211 -19.20 -18.61 -13.93
C THR A 211 -19.93 -19.09 -12.68
N VAL A 212 -20.89 -20.01 -12.81
CA VAL A 212 -21.59 -20.63 -11.66
C VAL A 212 -20.77 -21.80 -11.06
N TYR A 213 -19.88 -22.43 -11.85
CA TYR A 213 -19.10 -23.61 -11.44
C TYR A 213 -17.61 -23.34 -11.15
N LEU A 214 -17.04 -22.21 -11.59
CA LEU A 214 -15.66 -21.79 -11.33
C LEU A 214 -15.69 -20.57 -10.41
N GLY A 215 -15.18 -20.70 -9.17
CA GLY A 215 -15.32 -19.71 -8.09
C GLY A 215 -15.27 -18.23 -8.52
N ALA A 216 -16.19 -17.43 -7.99
CA ALA A 216 -16.46 -16.05 -8.39
C ALA A 216 -15.21 -15.13 -8.42
N TRP A 217 -14.25 -15.36 -7.52
CA TRP A 217 -12.93 -14.73 -7.50
C TRP A 217 -12.13 -14.86 -8.81
N ARG A 218 -12.31 -15.95 -9.57
CA ARG A 218 -11.63 -16.15 -10.88
C ARG A 218 -12.06 -15.09 -11.89
N ASN A 219 -13.32 -14.68 -11.88
CA ASN A 219 -13.82 -13.63 -12.77
C ASN A 219 -13.21 -12.27 -12.42
N GLY A 220 -13.04 -11.99 -11.12
CA GLY A 220 -12.31 -10.83 -10.64
C GLY A 220 -10.91 -10.74 -11.21
N PHE A 221 -10.15 -11.84 -11.14
CA PHE A 221 -8.80 -11.90 -11.72
C PHE A 221 -8.77 -11.82 -13.25
N ARG A 222 -9.77 -12.39 -13.95
CA ARG A 222 -9.87 -12.22 -15.41
C ARG A 222 -10.08 -10.76 -15.79
N LEU A 223 -11.07 -10.11 -15.19
CA LEU A 223 -11.38 -8.71 -15.45
C LEU A 223 -10.15 -7.84 -15.17
N LEU A 224 -9.54 -8.02 -14.00
CA LEU A 224 -8.38 -7.23 -13.61
C LEU A 224 -7.18 -7.48 -14.53
N GLY A 225 -6.89 -8.73 -14.89
CA GLY A 225 -5.83 -9.08 -15.83
C GLY A 225 -6.04 -8.42 -17.20
N ILE A 226 -7.27 -8.45 -17.73
CA ILE A 226 -7.63 -7.77 -19.00
C ILE A 226 -7.45 -6.26 -18.87
N VAL A 227 -7.92 -5.63 -17.79
CA VAL A 227 -7.74 -4.19 -17.55
C VAL A 227 -6.25 -3.84 -17.50
N CYS A 228 -5.43 -4.64 -16.80
CA CYS A 228 -3.99 -4.45 -16.75
C CYS A 228 -3.33 -4.57 -18.13
N LEU A 229 -3.76 -5.50 -18.99
CA LEU A 229 -3.29 -5.62 -20.38
C LEU A 229 -3.66 -4.40 -21.23
N VAL A 230 -4.88 -3.89 -21.08
CA VAL A 230 -5.33 -2.65 -21.76
C VAL A 230 -4.49 -1.46 -21.30
N ILE A 231 -4.21 -1.34 -20.01
CA ILE A 231 -3.32 -0.30 -19.48
C ILE A 231 -1.88 -0.49 -19.98
N ALA A 232 -1.39 -1.73 -20.11
CA ALA A 232 -0.08 -2.00 -20.70
C ALA A 232 0.01 -1.48 -22.13
N ALA A 233 -1.00 -1.77 -22.96
CA ALA A 233 -1.10 -1.28 -24.33
C ALA A 233 -1.21 0.25 -24.36
N MET A 234 -2.04 0.83 -23.50
CA MET A 234 -2.18 2.28 -23.38
C MET A 234 -0.85 2.95 -23.04
N VAL A 235 -0.10 2.44 -22.05
CA VAL A 235 1.23 2.95 -21.70
C VAL A 235 2.21 2.75 -22.85
N ALA A 236 2.18 1.61 -23.53
CA ALA A 236 3.02 1.34 -24.69
C ALA A 236 2.77 2.30 -25.86
N LEU A 237 1.53 2.78 -26.05
CA LEU A 237 1.18 3.71 -27.11
C LEU A 237 1.37 5.18 -26.71
N LEU A 238 0.92 5.56 -25.52
CA LEU A 238 0.84 6.96 -25.09
C LEU A 238 2.09 7.47 -24.37
N LEU A 239 2.77 6.63 -23.59
CA LEU A 239 3.94 7.07 -22.85
C LEU A 239 5.06 7.41 -23.84
N LYS A 240 5.63 8.61 -23.74
CA LYS A 240 6.81 9.01 -24.51
C LYS A 240 8.02 9.01 -23.59
N GLU A 241 9.10 8.37 -24.01
CA GLU A 241 10.34 8.34 -23.24
C GLU A 241 10.82 9.79 -22.99
N PRO A 242 10.91 10.24 -21.73
CA PRO A 242 11.43 11.56 -21.45
C PRO A 242 12.95 11.55 -21.61
N VAL A 243 13.49 12.68 -22.09
CA VAL A 243 14.94 12.89 -22.11
C VAL A 243 15.44 13.01 -20.67
N ARG A 244 16.51 12.28 -20.33
CA ARG A 244 17.07 12.25 -18.98
C ARG A 244 17.57 13.63 -18.56
N GLY A 245 17.19 14.08 -17.36
CA GLY A 245 17.61 15.38 -16.82
C GLY A 245 16.99 16.60 -17.50
N ALA A 246 16.00 16.43 -18.38
CA ALA A 246 15.38 17.52 -19.15
C ALA A 246 14.70 18.60 -18.29
N SER A 247 14.43 18.31 -17.02
CA SER A 247 13.79 19.20 -16.06
C SER A 247 14.76 19.99 -15.18
N GLU A 248 16.07 19.72 -15.24
CA GLU A 248 17.09 20.39 -14.43
C GLU A 248 17.64 21.63 -15.16
N LYS A 249 17.49 22.81 -14.55
CA LYS A 249 17.91 24.10 -15.17
C LYS A 249 19.42 24.16 -15.44
N GLU A 250 20.22 23.51 -14.61
CA GLU A 250 21.70 23.50 -14.66
C GLU A 250 22.25 22.59 -15.77
N LEU A 251 21.43 21.66 -16.28
CA LEU A 251 21.83 20.71 -17.32
C LEU A 251 21.27 21.06 -18.70
N MET A 252 20.39 22.07 -18.82
CA MET A 252 19.75 22.42 -20.09
C MET A 252 20.74 22.83 -21.20
N ASP A 253 21.92 23.35 -20.83
CA ASP A 253 22.94 23.84 -21.77
C ASP A 253 24.07 22.82 -22.04
N VAL A 254 24.11 21.68 -21.34
CA VAL A 254 25.22 20.70 -21.37
C VAL A 254 24.74 19.27 -21.66
N ILE A 255 23.63 19.11 -22.39
CA ILE A 255 23.08 17.78 -22.72
C ILE A 255 23.88 17.12 -23.85
N THR A 256 25.09 16.69 -23.55
CA THR A 256 25.79 15.64 -24.32
C THR A 256 25.55 14.29 -23.65
N LYS A 257 25.31 13.26 -24.47
CA LYS A 257 24.99 11.87 -24.08
C LYS A 257 25.97 11.24 -23.08
N GLU A 258 27.14 11.84 -22.84
CA GLU A 258 28.20 11.35 -21.95
C GLU A 258 28.02 11.67 -20.45
N ASN A 259 27.30 12.74 -20.07
CA ASN A 259 27.12 13.09 -18.64
C ASN A 259 25.86 12.50 -17.99
N VAL A 260 25.24 11.51 -18.64
CA VAL A 260 24.02 10.81 -18.15
C VAL A 260 24.31 9.90 -16.94
N GLU A 261 25.57 9.68 -16.60
CA GLU A 261 25.98 8.89 -15.43
C GLU A 261 26.07 9.72 -14.15
N LYS A 262 24.93 10.11 -13.54
CA LYS A 262 24.97 10.56 -12.14
C LYS A 262 23.68 10.39 -11.34
N TYR A 263 22.99 9.26 -11.49
CA TYR A 263 22.08 8.75 -10.46
C TYR A 263 22.08 7.21 -10.45
N LYS A 264 23.25 6.59 -10.20
CA LYS A 264 23.28 5.20 -9.73
C LYS A 264 22.97 5.22 -8.23
N ILE A 265 22.25 4.21 -7.71
CA ILE A 265 22.16 3.96 -6.27
C ILE A 265 23.60 3.83 -5.75
N ASP A 266 24.11 4.91 -5.17
CA ASP A 266 25.46 4.91 -4.65
C ASP A 266 25.44 4.13 -3.33
N ARG A 267 26.13 2.99 -3.29
CA ARG A 267 26.32 2.22 -2.05
C ARG A 267 26.87 3.12 -0.94
N LYS A 268 27.63 4.16 -1.29
CA LYS A 268 28.11 5.18 -0.35
C LYS A 268 26.99 6.05 0.20
N ALA A 269 26.01 6.43 -0.63
CA ALA A 269 24.84 7.19 -0.18
C ALA A 269 23.97 6.36 0.78
N ALA A 270 23.76 5.07 0.49
CA ALA A 270 23.07 4.17 1.41
C ALA A 270 23.82 4.03 2.75
N ALA A 271 25.14 3.85 2.70
CA ALA A 271 25.98 3.79 3.90
C ALA A 271 25.98 5.11 4.68
N GLU A 272 25.89 6.26 4.01
CA GLU A 272 25.78 7.57 4.64
C GLU A 272 24.46 7.72 5.42
N VAL A 273 23.33 7.33 4.82
CA VAL A 273 22.02 7.36 5.47
C VAL A 273 22.02 6.46 6.72
N LEU A 274 22.54 5.23 6.59
CA LEU A 274 22.58 4.26 7.69
C LEU A 274 23.53 4.66 8.83
N ARG A 275 24.35 5.70 8.66
CA ARG A 275 25.16 6.26 9.77
C ARG A 275 24.39 7.23 10.65
N ILE A 276 23.20 7.68 10.23
CA ILE A 276 22.39 8.66 10.96
C ILE A 276 21.58 7.94 12.06
N PRO A 277 21.80 8.23 13.36
CA PRO A 277 21.06 7.57 14.45
C PRO A 277 19.55 7.74 14.34
N THR A 278 19.07 8.92 13.91
CA THR A 278 17.64 9.16 13.71
C THR A 278 17.03 8.22 12.66
N MET A 279 17.79 7.83 11.61
CA MET A 279 17.29 6.87 10.62
C MET A 279 17.02 5.50 11.22
N TRP A 280 17.84 5.03 12.15
CA TRP A 280 17.59 3.76 12.84
C TRP A 280 16.36 3.81 13.74
N VAL A 281 16.07 4.95 14.36
CA VAL A 281 14.82 5.13 15.11
C VAL A 281 13.62 5.06 14.18
N ILE A 282 13.69 5.73 13.01
CA ILE A 282 12.63 5.70 12.00
C ILE A 282 12.44 4.30 11.41
N ILE A 283 13.53 3.57 11.13
CA ILE A 283 13.45 2.17 10.68
C ILE A 283 12.83 1.31 11.78
N ALA A 284 13.29 1.41 13.03
CA ALA A 284 12.78 0.60 14.14
C ALA A 284 11.29 0.82 14.42
N GLN A 285 10.83 2.08 14.43
CA GLN A 285 9.39 2.37 14.57
C GLN A 285 8.59 1.89 13.36
N GLY A 286 9.20 1.88 12.17
CA GLY A 286 8.56 1.51 10.93
C GLY A 286 8.32 0.01 10.82
N LEU A 287 9.31 -0.79 11.20
CA LEU A 287 9.23 -2.25 11.29
C LEU A 287 8.02 -2.71 12.11
N THR A 288 7.71 -2.00 13.20
CA THR A 288 6.57 -2.33 14.06
C THR A 288 5.30 -1.54 13.72
N GLY A 289 5.44 -0.30 13.27
CA GLY A 289 4.33 0.58 12.90
C GLY A 289 3.60 0.15 11.63
N TYR A 290 4.27 -0.61 10.75
CA TYR A 290 3.70 -1.08 9.49
C TYR A 290 2.82 -2.34 9.65
N PHE A 291 3.04 -3.14 10.71
CA PHE A 291 2.29 -4.39 10.94
C PHE A 291 0.77 -4.18 10.91
N PRO A 292 0.20 -3.21 11.65
CA PRO A 292 -1.25 -3.04 11.71
C PRO A 292 -1.86 -2.68 10.36
N TRP A 293 -1.13 -1.97 9.51
CA TRP A 293 -1.54 -1.67 8.14
C TRP A 293 -1.66 -2.94 7.31
N VAL A 294 -0.70 -3.86 7.41
CA VAL A 294 -0.76 -5.17 6.74
C VAL A 294 -1.88 -6.03 7.31
N VAL A 295 -2.10 -5.99 8.63
CA VAL A 295 -3.24 -6.69 9.26
C VAL A 295 -4.56 -6.22 8.66
N TYR A 296 -4.80 -4.92 8.58
CA TYR A 296 -6.02 -4.39 7.97
C TYR A 296 -6.09 -4.65 6.46
N GLN A 297 -4.98 -4.47 5.75
CA GLN A 297 -4.90 -4.67 4.32
C GLN A 297 -5.28 -6.11 3.91
N VAL A 298 -4.77 -7.10 4.64
CA VAL A 298 -4.90 -8.51 4.29
C VAL A 298 -6.13 -9.14 4.94
N TRP A 299 -6.33 -8.91 6.23
CA TRP A 299 -7.28 -9.68 7.03
C TRP A 299 -8.62 -9.00 7.26
N LEU A 300 -8.77 -7.69 7.00
CA LEU A 300 -10.02 -7.02 7.33
C LEU A 300 -11.20 -7.52 6.48
N ILE A 301 -11.03 -7.64 5.16
CA ILE A 301 -12.09 -8.14 4.28
C ILE A 301 -12.44 -9.58 4.65
N TYR A 302 -11.42 -10.44 4.76
CA TYR A 302 -11.57 -11.82 5.21
C TYR A 302 -12.34 -11.90 6.54
N TRP A 303 -11.99 -11.05 7.51
CA TRP A 303 -12.61 -11.03 8.84
C TRP A 303 -14.07 -10.56 8.80
N LEU A 304 -14.37 -9.52 8.01
CA LEU A 304 -15.73 -9.03 7.81
C LEU A 304 -16.63 -10.12 7.19
N GLU A 305 -16.11 -10.90 6.26
CA GLU A 305 -16.86 -12.01 5.65
C GLU A 305 -16.94 -13.24 6.56
N SER A 306 -15.82 -13.68 7.14
CA SER A 306 -15.76 -14.95 7.87
C SER A 306 -16.26 -14.88 9.31
N VAL A 307 -16.08 -13.73 9.99
CA VAL A 307 -16.43 -13.55 11.41
C VAL A 307 -17.65 -12.67 11.58
N ARG A 308 -17.80 -11.63 10.75
CA ARG A 308 -18.98 -10.74 10.78
C ARG A 308 -20.07 -11.15 9.80
N TYR A 309 -19.84 -12.16 8.96
CA TYR A 309 -20.81 -12.69 8.01
C TYR A 309 -21.41 -11.62 7.08
N LEU A 310 -20.64 -10.57 6.80
CA LEU A 310 -21.03 -9.56 5.82
C LEU A 310 -20.89 -10.12 4.40
N ALA A 311 -21.74 -9.65 3.49
CA ALA A 311 -21.58 -9.96 2.09
C ALA A 311 -20.25 -9.38 1.55
N PRO A 312 -19.62 -10.00 0.53
CA PRO A 312 -18.37 -9.51 -0.04
C PRO A 312 -18.43 -8.02 -0.47
N GLU A 313 -19.54 -7.59 -1.05
CA GLU A 313 -19.78 -6.19 -1.44
C GLU A 313 -19.77 -5.25 -0.23
N GLN A 314 -20.35 -5.67 0.89
CA GLN A 314 -20.37 -4.89 2.12
C GLN A 314 -18.99 -4.84 2.77
N ALA A 315 -18.28 -5.98 2.84
CA ALA A 315 -16.95 -6.06 3.40
C ALA A 315 -15.95 -5.17 2.64
N THR A 316 -16.01 -5.22 1.30
CA THR A 316 -15.17 -4.40 0.42
C THR A 316 -15.50 -2.91 0.48
N MET A 317 -16.77 -2.53 0.68
CA MET A 317 -17.16 -1.13 0.93
C MET A 317 -16.57 -0.59 2.25
N VAL A 318 -16.63 -1.36 3.34
CA VAL A 318 -16.02 -0.97 4.62
C VAL A 318 -14.51 -0.78 4.46
N PHE A 319 -13.84 -1.66 3.70
CA PHE A 319 -12.42 -1.50 3.39
C PHE A 319 -12.12 -0.21 2.58
N ALA A 320 -12.95 0.11 1.58
CA ALA A 320 -12.81 1.35 0.82
C ALA A 320 -12.91 2.60 1.72
N MET A 321 -13.75 2.55 2.76
CA MET A 321 -13.85 3.62 3.76
C MET A 321 -12.57 3.79 4.60
N ILE A 322 -11.84 2.71 4.89
CA ILE A 322 -10.51 2.82 5.52
C ILE A 322 -9.53 3.54 4.60
N VAL A 323 -9.54 3.23 3.30
CA VAL A 323 -8.60 3.84 2.36
C VAL A 323 -8.91 5.33 2.18
N LEU A 324 -10.19 5.69 2.09
CA LEU A 324 -10.65 7.08 2.05
C LEU A 324 -10.29 7.83 3.33
N GLY A 325 -10.55 7.23 4.50
CA GLY A 325 -10.19 7.80 5.79
C GLY A 325 -8.68 7.99 5.92
N SER A 326 -7.87 7.04 5.41
CA SER A 326 -6.41 7.13 5.40
C SER A 326 -5.90 8.24 4.48
N ALA A 327 -6.54 8.49 3.35
CA ALA A 327 -6.21 9.62 2.48
C ALA A 327 -6.49 10.96 3.19
N ALA A 328 -7.66 11.10 3.81
CA ALA A 328 -8.02 12.29 4.59
C ALA A 328 -7.12 12.50 5.81
N GLY A 329 -6.81 11.43 6.54
CA GLY A 329 -5.94 11.47 7.70
C GLY A 329 -4.48 11.78 7.33
N ASN A 330 -3.97 11.34 6.18
CA ASN A 330 -2.65 11.76 5.70
C ASN A 330 -2.57 13.28 5.48
N VAL A 331 -3.61 13.91 4.92
CA VAL A 331 -3.67 15.37 4.76
C VAL A 331 -3.73 16.07 6.12
N LEU A 332 -4.60 15.59 7.01
CA LEU A 332 -4.73 16.11 8.38
C LEU A 332 -3.42 15.99 9.15
N GLY A 333 -2.73 14.84 9.06
CA GLY A 333 -1.46 14.56 9.70
C GLY A 333 -0.37 15.52 9.27
N GLY A 334 -0.31 15.89 7.99
CA GLY A 334 0.61 16.92 7.48
C GLY A 334 0.39 18.27 8.17
N PHE A 335 -0.86 18.74 8.23
CA PHE A 335 -1.21 20.00 8.89
C PHE A 335 -0.94 19.97 10.41
N LEU A 336 -1.36 18.89 11.09
CA LEU A 336 -1.12 18.71 12.52
C LEU A 336 0.37 18.64 12.84
N GLY A 337 1.14 17.93 12.01
CA GLY A 337 2.59 17.81 12.14
C GLY A 337 3.31 19.15 12.01
N ASP A 338 2.95 19.95 11.00
CA ASP A 338 3.53 21.28 10.79
C ASP A 338 3.16 22.26 11.91
N LYS A 339 1.90 22.27 12.34
CA LYS A 339 1.42 23.11 13.45
C LYS A 339 2.03 22.71 14.79
N ALA A 340 2.20 21.41 15.04
CA ALA A 340 2.86 20.92 16.24
C ALA A 340 4.35 21.28 16.23
N GLU A 341 5.04 21.15 15.10
CA GLU A 341 6.44 21.54 14.95
C GLU A 341 6.66 23.04 15.17
N SER A 342 5.74 23.89 14.69
CA SER A 342 5.83 25.34 14.93
C SER A 342 5.63 25.71 16.40
N ARG A 343 4.82 24.95 17.14
CA ARG A 343 4.57 25.19 18.57
C ARG A 343 5.63 24.57 19.47
N PHE A 344 6.13 23.39 19.12
CA PHE A 344 7.13 22.64 19.87
C PHE A 344 8.27 22.19 18.94
N PRO A 345 9.26 23.06 18.68
CA PRO A 345 10.35 22.74 17.77
C PRO A 345 11.09 21.45 18.14
N ASN A 346 11.38 20.61 17.14
CA ASN A 346 12.03 19.30 17.27
C ASN A 346 11.26 18.22 18.05
N LYS A 347 10.11 18.53 18.63
CA LYS A 347 9.31 17.59 19.44
C LYS A 347 7.90 17.40 18.89
N GLY A 348 7.34 18.42 18.26
CA GLY A 348 5.96 18.47 17.80
C GLY A 348 5.60 17.32 16.88
N ARG A 349 6.44 17.03 15.87
CA ARG A 349 6.22 15.91 14.95
C ARG A 349 6.21 14.54 15.65
N ILE A 350 7.12 14.34 16.61
CA ILE A 350 7.21 13.09 17.39
C ILE A 350 5.92 12.90 18.21
N ILE A 351 5.45 13.96 18.86
CA ILE A 351 4.20 13.93 19.65
C ILE A 351 3.01 13.54 18.77
N VAL A 352 2.90 14.12 17.57
CA VAL A 352 1.80 13.81 16.63
C VAL A 352 1.82 12.34 16.23
N ALA A 353 2.99 11.77 15.94
CA ALA A 353 3.11 10.34 15.64
C ALA A 353 2.70 9.47 16.83
N GLN A 354 3.19 9.77 18.03
CA GLN A 354 2.87 9.01 19.25
C GLN A 354 1.36 9.02 19.55
N ILE A 355 0.70 10.16 19.39
CA ILE A 355 -0.75 10.30 19.57
C ILE A 355 -1.51 9.43 18.56
N SER A 356 -1.13 9.46 17.28
CA SER A 356 -1.80 8.68 16.24
C SER A 356 -1.70 7.17 16.50
N VAL A 357 -0.50 6.70 16.87
CA VAL A 357 -0.23 5.29 17.15
C VAL A 357 -0.99 4.80 18.39
N ILE A 358 -0.98 5.57 19.48
CA ILE A 358 -1.65 5.15 20.73
C ILE A 358 -3.18 5.16 20.61
N ILE A 359 -3.75 6.09 19.85
CA ILE A 359 -5.20 6.14 19.57
C ILE A 359 -5.63 4.95 18.71
N GLY A 360 -4.74 4.43 17.85
CA GLY A 360 -5.06 3.28 17.02
C GLY A 360 -5.46 2.04 17.81
N ILE A 361 -4.86 1.82 18.98
CA ILE A 361 -5.14 0.64 19.81
C ILE A 361 -6.61 0.56 20.26
N PRO A 362 -7.17 1.55 20.98
CA PRO A 362 -8.57 1.51 21.39
C PRO A 362 -9.52 1.56 20.20
N MET A 363 -9.19 2.31 19.14
CA MET A 363 -10.02 2.31 17.92
C MET A 363 -10.09 0.93 17.27
N SER A 364 -8.97 0.21 17.21
CA SER A 364 -8.91 -1.16 16.68
C SER A 364 -9.74 -2.13 17.52
N TRP A 365 -9.68 -2.00 18.84
CA TRP A 365 -10.49 -2.82 19.73
C TRP A 365 -11.99 -2.56 19.56
N ILE A 366 -12.40 -1.29 19.47
CA ILE A 366 -13.80 -0.93 19.23
C ILE A 366 -14.27 -1.47 17.87
N LEU A 367 -13.51 -1.24 16.80
CA LEU A 367 -13.82 -1.71 15.45
C LEU A 367 -13.97 -3.24 15.41
N LEU A 368 -13.05 -3.97 16.05
CA LEU A 368 -13.02 -5.43 16.00
C LEU A 368 -14.01 -6.10 16.96
N PHE A 369 -14.47 -5.46 18.05
CA PHE A 369 -15.29 -6.15 19.06
C PHE A 369 -16.65 -5.52 19.33
N LEU A 370 -16.77 -4.20 19.23
CA LEU A 370 -18.00 -3.50 19.63
C LEU A 370 -18.90 -3.15 18.45
N VAL A 371 -18.34 -2.92 17.27
CA VAL A 371 -19.13 -2.57 16.09
C VAL A 371 -19.80 -3.83 15.53
N GLN A 372 -21.10 -3.72 15.24
CA GLN A 372 -21.93 -4.82 14.72
C GLN A 372 -22.76 -4.38 13.51
N ASP A 373 -23.31 -3.16 13.55
CA ASP A 373 -24.11 -2.59 12.46
C ASP A 373 -23.23 -2.16 11.27
N PHE A 374 -23.68 -2.44 10.05
CA PHE A 374 -22.96 -2.17 8.81
C PHE A 374 -22.67 -0.68 8.58
N ILE A 375 -23.62 0.21 8.84
CA ILE A 375 -23.43 1.66 8.67
C ILE A 375 -22.44 2.16 9.71
N VAL A 376 -22.55 1.66 10.94
CA VAL A 376 -21.59 1.96 12.01
C VAL A 376 -20.19 1.46 11.63
N PHE A 377 -20.05 0.28 10.99
CA PHE A 377 -18.77 -0.18 10.45
C PHE A 377 -18.16 0.79 9.47
N MET A 378 -18.91 1.30 8.49
CA MET A 378 -18.39 2.24 7.51
C MET A 378 -17.92 3.55 8.15
N ILE A 379 -18.73 4.13 9.05
CA ILE A 379 -18.40 5.39 9.73
C ILE A 379 -17.16 5.17 10.61
N PHE A 380 -17.16 4.12 11.42
CA PHE A 380 -16.09 3.86 12.36
C PHE A 380 -14.79 3.46 11.66
N ALA A 381 -14.86 2.73 10.55
CA ALA A 381 -13.71 2.43 9.69
C ALA A 381 -13.07 3.71 9.13
N LEU A 382 -13.88 4.64 8.63
CA LEU A 382 -13.39 5.94 8.14
C LEU A 382 -12.76 6.75 9.27
N VAL A 383 -13.45 6.89 10.40
CA VAL A 383 -12.95 7.66 11.55
C VAL A 383 -11.65 7.05 12.08
N THR A 384 -11.62 5.73 12.28
CA THR A 384 -10.42 5.01 12.71
C THR A 384 -9.27 5.29 11.76
N ALA A 385 -9.48 5.14 10.45
CA ALA A 385 -8.45 5.36 9.45
C ALA A 385 -7.96 6.82 9.40
N VAL A 386 -8.85 7.79 9.61
CA VAL A 386 -8.46 9.20 9.74
C VAL A 386 -7.53 9.38 10.94
N LEU A 387 -7.81 8.77 12.09
CA LEU A 387 -7.04 8.98 13.33
C LEU A 387 -5.66 8.27 13.34
N ILE A 388 -5.53 7.14 12.65
CA ILE A 388 -4.31 6.30 12.69
C ILE A 388 -3.30 6.60 11.58
N SER A 389 -3.66 7.37 10.55
CA SER A 389 -2.84 7.59 9.34
C SER A 389 -1.91 8.82 9.42
N TRP A 390 -1.71 9.44 10.58
CA TRP A 390 -0.95 10.70 10.67
C TRP A 390 0.56 10.51 10.70
N ALA A 391 1.03 9.37 11.21
CA ALA A 391 2.45 9.17 11.53
C ALA A 391 3.36 9.35 10.29
N GLY A 392 2.96 8.80 9.15
CA GLY A 392 3.73 8.89 7.90
C GLY A 392 3.89 10.32 7.40
N SER A 393 2.76 11.00 7.12
CA SER A 393 2.76 12.36 6.54
C SER A 393 3.14 13.46 7.53
N GLY A 394 2.74 13.34 8.79
CA GLY A 394 2.95 14.37 9.82
C GLY A 394 4.32 14.33 10.46
N ALA A 395 4.95 13.15 10.53
CA ALA A 395 6.19 12.95 11.26
C ALA A 395 7.29 12.27 10.46
N VAL A 396 7.09 11.04 9.99
CA VAL A 396 8.15 10.22 9.37
C VAL A 396 8.73 10.92 8.14
N ASN A 397 7.89 11.26 7.15
CA ASN A 397 8.34 11.88 5.90
C ASN A 397 9.10 13.21 6.13
N PRO A 398 8.59 14.17 6.94
CA PRO A 398 9.32 15.39 7.25
C PRO A 398 10.60 15.18 8.08
N ILE A 399 10.61 14.21 9.01
CA ILE A 399 11.79 13.91 9.82
C ILE A 399 12.90 13.34 8.93
N VAL A 400 12.60 12.34 8.09
CA VAL A 400 13.55 11.77 7.13
C VAL A 400 14.09 12.86 6.20
N ALA A 401 13.23 13.76 5.72
CA ALA A 401 13.67 14.87 4.86
C ALA A 401 14.59 15.88 5.57
N SER A 402 14.44 16.08 6.87
CA SER A 402 15.19 17.10 7.62
C SER A 402 16.53 16.61 8.19
N VAL A 403 16.69 15.30 8.40
CA VAL A 403 17.95 14.71 8.88
C VAL A 403 18.88 14.22 7.76
N ASN A 404 18.41 14.21 6.52
CA ASN A 404 19.19 13.81 5.35
C ASN A 404 19.52 15.00 4.44
N LYS A 405 20.72 14.96 3.85
CA LYS A 405 21.13 15.93 2.83
C LYS A 405 20.25 15.81 1.59
N PRO A 406 19.94 16.90 0.87
CA PRO A 406 19.08 16.89 -0.31
C PRO A 406 19.41 15.79 -1.34
N GLU A 407 20.69 15.50 -1.52
CA GLU A 407 21.23 14.55 -2.49
C GLU A 407 20.92 13.08 -2.14
N VAL A 408 20.68 12.76 -0.86
CA VAL A 408 20.48 11.38 -0.38
C VAL A 408 19.09 11.14 0.21
N ARG A 409 18.18 12.14 0.18
CA ARG A 409 16.81 12.03 0.72
C ARG A 409 15.99 10.92 0.06
N SER A 410 16.10 10.77 -1.26
CA SER A 410 15.40 9.70 -2.01
C SER A 410 15.91 8.32 -1.62
N THR A 411 17.22 8.18 -1.42
CA THR A 411 17.85 6.96 -0.92
C THR A 411 17.37 6.64 0.50
N ALA A 412 17.28 7.65 1.37
CA ALA A 412 16.82 7.46 2.74
C ALA A 412 15.36 6.99 2.80
N TRP A 413 14.49 7.59 1.99
CA TRP A 413 13.10 7.16 1.86
C TRP A 413 12.98 5.74 1.29
N SER A 414 13.78 5.41 0.28
CA SER A 414 13.77 4.06 -0.31
C SER A 414 14.24 2.98 0.67
N LEU A 415 15.27 3.26 1.47
CA LEU A 415 15.74 2.35 2.50
C LEU A 415 14.67 2.11 3.57
N GLU A 416 14.03 3.17 4.03
CA GLU A 416 12.92 3.07 4.99
C GLU A 416 11.80 2.16 4.45
N GLN A 417 11.33 2.37 3.22
CA GLN A 417 10.27 1.55 2.62
C GLN A 417 10.65 0.07 2.48
N ILE A 418 11.91 -0.22 2.11
CA ILE A 418 12.39 -1.61 1.98
C ILE A 418 12.31 -2.33 3.33
N PHE A 419 12.71 -1.66 4.42
CA PHE A 419 12.64 -2.24 5.76
C PHE A 419 11.18 -2.37 6.24
N GLU A 420 10.38 -1.31 6.12
CA GLU A 420 8.99 -1.29 6.57
C GLU A 420 8.13 -2.34 5.85
N GLN A 421 8.10 -2.32 4.51
CA GLN A 421 7.27 -3.24 3.74
C GLN A 421 7.80 -4.67 3.78
N GLY A 422 9.12 -4.84 3.68
CA GLY A 422 9.75 -6.16 3.70
C GLY A 422 9.48 -6.92 5.00
N PHE A 423 9.73 -6.28 6.15
CA PHE A 423 9.46 -6.92 7.44
C PHE A 423 7.96 -6.97 7.77
N GLY A 424 7.23 -5.91 7.41
CA GLY A 424 5.79 -5.83 7.61
C GLY A 424 4.99 -6.92 6.89
N ALA A 425 5.48 -7.42 5.75
CA ALA A 425 4.88 -8.53 5.03
C ALA A 425 4.69 -9.79 5.89
N LEU A 426 5.52 -10.00 6.91
CA LEU A 426 5.41 -11.14 7.83
C LEU A 426 4.14 -11.09 8.68
N ALA A 427 3.56 -9.91 8.92
CA ALA A 427 2.33 -9.78 9.70
C ALA A 427 1.18 -10.61 9.12
N ALA A 428 1.09 -10.73 7.79
CA ALA A 428 0.05 -11.48 7.12
C ALA A 428 0.06 -12.97 7.50
N VAL A 429 1.21 -13.65 7.34
CA VAL A 429 1.37 -15.07 7.72
C VAL A 429 1.27 -15.28 9.22
N LEU A 430 1.82 -14.37 10.04
CA LEU A 430 1.79 -14.48 11.49
C LEU A 430 0.35 -14.41 12.04
N VAL A 431 -0.48 -13.48 11.53
CA VAL A 431 -1.89 -13.41 11.95
C VAL A 431 -2.64 -14.70 11.60
N GLY A 432 -2.40 -15.26 10.41
CA GLY A 432 -3.00 -16.53 9.99
C GLY A 432 -2.58 -17.69 10.89
N PHE A 433 -1.27 -17.80 11.17
CA PHE A 433 -0.68 -18.81 12.05
C PHE A 433 -1.28 -18.78 13.45
N PHE A 434 -1.32 -17.60 14.08
CA PHE A 434 -1.88 -17.48 15.42
C PHE A 434 -3.38 -17.76 15.43
N ALA A 435 -4.12 -17.28 14.43
CA ALA A 435 -5.56 -17.53 14.34
C ALA A 435 -5.87 -19.05 14.23
N ASP A 436 -5.09 -19.81 13.46
CA ASP A 436 -5.25 -21.26 13.31
C ASP A 436 -4.88 -22.02 14.59
N ASN A 437 -3.79 -21.63 15.26
CA ASN A 437 -3.32 -22.33 16.46
C ASN A 437 -4.05 -21.96 17.75
N ILE A 438 -4.76 -20.81 17.80
CA ILE A 438 -5.66 -20.44 18.91
C ILE A 438 -6.84 -21.41 18.99
N ILE A 439 -7.37 -21.83 17.85
CA ILE A 439 -8.52 -22.76 17.78
C ILE A 439 -8.12 -24.17 18.23
N ASN A 440 -6.88 -24.60 17.96
CA ASN A 440 -6.40 -25.95 18.27
C ASN A 440 -5.87 -26.12 19.71
N GLY A 441 -6.04 -25.12 20.60
CA GLY A 441 -5.53 -25.16 21.98
C GLY A 441 -4.00 -25.06 22.12
N GLY A 442 -3.26 -25.04 21.01
CA GLY A 442 -1.80 -25.05 20.98
C GLY A 442 -1.15 -23.73 21.38
N THR A 443 -1.70 -22.57 20.97
CA THR A 443 -1.20 -21.26 21.43
C THR A 443 -1.70 -20.87 22.80
N ALA A 444 -2.83 -21.41 23.27
CA ALA A 444 -3.18 -21.34 24.69
C ALA A 444 -2.07 -22.05 25.48
N GLY A 445 -1.66 -23.27 25.12
CA GLY A 445 -0.51 -23.95 25.74
C GLY A 445 0.84 -23.24 25.58
N PHE A 446 1.11 -22.58 24.44
CA PHE A 446 2.37 -21.85 24.22
C PHE A 446 2.43 -20.52 24.97
N VAL A 447 1.36 -19.73 24.98
CA VAL A 447 1.26 -18.47 25.73
C VAL A 447 1.15 -18.74 27.23
N ILE A 448 0.34 -19.74 27.64
CA ILE A 448 0.27 -20.20 29.03
C ILE A 448 1.63 -20.79 29.45
N GLY A 449 2.33 -21.53 28.59
CA GLY A 449 3.64 -22.12 28.86
C GLY A 449 4.78 -21.10 28.98
N TRP A 450 4.78 -20.04 28.16
CA TRP A 450 5.72 -18.92 28.28
C TRP A 450 5.47 -18.03 29.50
N VAL A 451 4.20 -17.88 29.90
CA VAL A 451 3.80 -17.12 31.10
C VAL A 451 3.88 -17.99 32.36
N SER A 452 3.92 -19.33 32.23
CA SER A 452 3.89 -20.31 33.31
C SER A 452 4.96 -20.16 34.39
N PRO A 453 6.22 -19.75 34.10
CA PRO A 453 7.22 -19.54 35.16
C PRO A 453 6.90 -18.33 36.05
N TYR A 454 6.00 -17.46 35.60
CA TYR A 454 5.65 -16.22 36.29
C TYR A 454 4.30 -16.33 37.03
N ILE A 455 3.52 -17.41 36.86
CA ILE A 455 2.19 -17.58 37.48
C ILE A 455 2.24 -17.59 39.01
N GLY A 456 3.32 -18.08 39.62
CA GLY A 456 3.47 -18.18 41.08
C GLY A 456 3.46 -16.83 41.83
N LEU A 457 3.74 -15.72 41.13
CA LEU A 457 3.79 -14.37 41.71
C LEU A 457 2.64 -13.46 41.28
N TRP A 458 1.81 -13.87 40.31
CA TRP A 458 0.81 -13.01 39.65
C TRP A 458 -0.65 -13.32 40.00
N LEU A 459 -0.91 -14.41 40.74
CA LEU A 459 -2.26 -14.79 41.20
C LEU A 459 -2.88 -13.80 42.20
N ILE A 460 -2.13 -12.81 42.69
CA ILE A 460 -2.63 -11.80 43.64
C ILE A 460 -3.05 -10.49 42.92
N ALA A 461 -2.70 -10.31 41.63
CA ALA A 461 -3.03 -9.09 40.89
C ALA A 461 -3.75 -9.43 39.57
N GLY A 462 -5.08 -9.42 39.59
CA GLY A 462 -5.93 -9.63 38.42
C GLY A 462 -5.62 -8.64 37.29
N THR A 463 -4.82 -9.05 36.33
CA THR A 463 -4.42 -8.22 35.19
C THR A 463 -5.23 -8.56 33.92
N PRO A 464 -5.52 -7.56 33.07
CA PRO A 464 -6.37 -7.71 31.88
C PRO A 464 -5.89 -8.78 30.88
N VAL A 465 -4.61 -9.13 30.88
CA VAL A 465 -3.99 -10.05 29.91
C VAL A 465 -4.42 -11.50 30.12
N VAL A 466 -4.55 -11.94 31.38
CA VAL A 466 -5.02 -13.30 31.71
C VAL A 466 -6.49 -13.47 31.32
N TRP A 467 -7.30 -12.43 31.53
CA TRP A 467 -8.67 -12.38 31.05
C TRP A 467 -8.74 -12.35 29.51
N LEU A 468 -7.85 -11.63 28.82
CA LEU A 468 -7.75 -11.62 27.35
C LEU A 468 -7.48 -13.01 26.77
N VAL A 469 -6.55 -13.77 27.38
CA VAL A 469 -6.23 -15.15 27.00
C VAL A 469 -7.39 -16.11 27.34
N PHE A 470 -8.11 -15.88 28.44
CA PHE A 470 -9.29 -16.67 28.83
C PHE A 470 -10.54 -16.39 27.97
N TRP A 471 -10.60 -15.26 27.26
CA TRP A 471 -11.66 -14.96 26.28
C TRP A 471 -11.30 -15.42 24.86
N MET A 472 -10.00 -15.55 24.54
CA MET A 472 -9.50 -16.08 23.26
C MET A 472 -9.95 -17.52 22.97
N THR A 473 -10.38 -18.28 23.99
CA THR A 473 -10.89 -19.65 23.89
C THR A 473 -12.30 -19.75 23.28
N PHE A 474 -12.98 -18.63 22.99
CA PHE A 474 -14.17 -18.67 22.11
C PHE A 474 -13.74 -18.82 20.64
N ALA A 475 -13.83 -20.05 20.13
CA ALA A 475 -13.39 -20.45 18.79
C ALA A 475 -13.92 -19.55 17.64
N GLY A 476 -15.06 -18.89 17.82
CA GLY A 476 -15.65 -17.98 16.83
C GLY A 476 -14.94 -16.63 16.64
N GLN A 477 -13.96 -16.27 17.48
CA GLN A 477 -13.28 -14.97 17.41
C GLN A 477 -11.74 -15.05 17.34
N ALA A 478 -11.17 -16.24 17.13
CA ALA A 478 -9.71 -16.43 17.09
C ALA A 478 -8.99 -15.48 16.12
N LEU A 479 -9.60 -15.19 14.97
CA LEU A 479 -9.04 -14.22 14.02
C LEU A 479 -9.09 -12.78 14.56
N SER A 480 -10.20 -12.35 15.18
CA SER A 480 -10.32 -11.02 15.81
C SER A 480 -9.21 -10.78 16.82
N TYR A 481 -8.95 -11.79 17.66
CA TYR A 481 -7.91 -11.73 18.68
C TYR A 481 -6.49 -11.73 18.08
N SER A 482 -6.23 -12.54 17.06
CA SER A 482 -4.94 -12.54 16.35
C SER A 482 -4.68 -11.18 15.70
N MET A 483 -5.68 -10.63 15.01
CA MET A 483 -5.58 -9.28 14.43
C MET A 483 -5.28 -8.25 15.51
N LEU A 484 -6.02 -8.25 16.63
CA LEU A 484 -5.78 -7.32 17.73
C LEU A 484 -4.38 -7.47 18.34
N LEU A 485 -3.87 -8.69 18.51
CA LEU A 485 -2.52 -8.96 19.01
C LEU A 485 -1.44 -8.32 18.12
N PHE A 486 -1.54 -8.53 16.80
CA PHE A 486 -0.62 -7.98 15.81
C PHE A 486 -0.90 -6.51 15.45
N VAL A 487 -1.92 -5.91 16.07
CA VAL A 487 -2.14 -4.46 16.07
C VAL A 487 -1.53 -3.83 17.33
N THR A 488 -1.90 -4.35 18.50
CA THR A 488 -1.58 -3.80 19.82
C THR A 488 -0.10 -3.86 20.16
N ILE A 489 0.54 -5.03 20.04
CA ILE A 489 1.95 -5.19 20.39
C ILE A 489 2.82 -4.32 19.47
N PRO A 490 2.68 -4.38 18.13
CA PRO A 490 3.53 -3.60 17.25
C PRO A 490 3.32 -2.08 17.40
N TRP A 491 2.09 -1.59 17.56
CA TRP A 491 1.90 -0.16 17.84
C TRP A 491 2.39 0.27 19.21
N THR A 492 2.31 -0.57 20.24
CA THR A 492 2.93 -0.27 21.54
C THR A 492 4.46 -0.15 21.40
N LEU A 493 5.10 -1.07 20.67
CA LEU A 493 6.53 -0.98 20.38
C LEU A 493 6.87 0.24 19.54
N CYS A 494 6.07 0.56 18.52
CA CYS A 494 6.22 1.77 17.71
C CYS A 494 6.17 3.03 18.60
N PHE A 495 5.18 3.13 19.49
CA PHE A 495 5.05 4.22 20.46
C PHE A 495 6.30 4.34 21.37
N LEU A 496 6.85 3.22 21.82
CA LEU A 496 8.08 3.19 22.61
C LEU A 496 9.31 3.62 21.80
N PHE A 497 9.44 3.19 20.55
CA PHE A 497 10.57 3.59 19.69
C PHE A 497 10.61 5.09 19.43
N TRP A 498 9.44 5.74 19.33
CA TRP A 498 9.36 7.20 19.20
C TRP A 498 10.01 7.95 20.37
N PHE A 499 10.16 7.36 21.57
CA PHE A 499 10.88 8.03 22.65
C PHE A 499 12.36 8.27 22.34
N PHE A 500 13.00 7.38 21.59
CA PHE A 500 14.39 7.57 21.17
C PHE A 500 14.53 8.73 20.19
N ALA A 501 13.48 9.06 19.43
CA ALA A 501 13.50 10.18 18.49
C ALA A 501 13.73 11.51 19.21
N TYR A 502 13.20 11.70 20.43
CA TYR A 502 13.44 12.92 21.21
C TYR A 502 14.92 13.19 21.50
N LYS A 503 15.74 12.14 21.58
CA LYS A 503 17.18 12.24 21.87
C LYS A 503 18.00 12.49 20.60
N TYR A 504 17.70 11.80 19.51
CA TYR A 504 18.54 11.79 18.31
C TYR A 504 18.12 12.80 17.25
N TYR A 505 16.81 12.97 17.03
CA TYR A 505 16.28 13.84 15.97
C TYR A 505 16.77 15.30 16.07
N PRO A 506 16.73 15.98 17.24
CA PRO A 506 17.21 17.36 17.32
C PRO A 506 18.70 17.49 16.96
N LYS A 507 19.52 16.50 17.35
CA LYS A 507 20.96 16.52 17.13
C LYS A 507 21.30 16.34 15.65
N ASP A 508 20.66 15.38 15.00
CA ASP A 508 20.95 15.09 13.58
C ASP A 508 20.38 16.17 12.66
N ARG A 509 19.20 16.72 12.99
CA ARG A 509 18.66 17.88 12.27
C ARG A 509 19.58 19.10 12.37
N GLN A 510 20.10 19.40 13.56
CA GLN A 510 21.01 20.54 13.73
C GLN A 510 22.29 20.39 12.90
N LYS A 511 22.90 19.19 12.87
CA LYS A 511 24.08 18.91 12.03
C LYS A 511 23.83 19.23 10.55
N ILE A 512 22.65 18.88 10.03
CA ILE A 512 22.29 19.19 8.64
C ILE A 512 22.07 20.70 8.45
N ILE A 513 21.43 21.38 9.39
CA ILE A 513 21.26 22.84 9.34
C ILE A 513 22.63 23.54 9.30
N ASP A 514 23.54 23.15 10.18
CA ASP A 514 24.90 23.72 10.28
C ASP A 514 25.68 23.50 8.97
N LEU A 515 25.61 22.29 8.40
CA LEU A 515 26.21 21.95 7.12
C LEU A 515 25.67 22.83 5.97
N LEU A 516 24.36 23.02 5.91
CA LEU A 516 23.73 23.83 4.87
C LEU A 516 24.07 25.31 5.02
N MET A 517 24.16 25.80 6.26
CA MET A 517 24.61 27.17 6.56
C MET A 517 26.06 27.39 6.17
N GLN A 518 26.93 26.40 6.38
CA GLN A 518 28.32 26.44 5.93
C GLN A 518 28.42 26.51 4.40
N ARG A 519 27.72 25.61 3.69
CA ARG A 519 27.67 25.63 2.21
C ARG A 519 27.16 26.94 1.66
N ARG A 520 26.13 27.53 2.28
CA ARG A 520 25.61 28.85 1.91
C ARG A 520 26.68 29.94 2.03
N LYS A 521 27.48 29.93 3.11
CA LYS A 521 28.58 30.88 3.30
C LYS A 521 29.70 30.69 2.28
N GLU A 522 30.03 29.45 1.93
CA GLU A 522 31.04 29.14 0.91
C GLU A 522 30.61 29.60 -0.49
N LEU A 523 29.35 29.40 -0.84
CA LEU A 523 28.78 29.87 -2.11
C LEU A 523 28.66 31.39 -2.19
N ALA A 524 28.36 32.07 -1.07
CA ALA A 524 28.29 33.53 -1.04
C ALA A 524 29.67 34.22 -1.14
N LYS A 525 30.77 33.47 -0.98
CA LYS A 525 32.15 33.95 -1.15
C LYS A 525 32.71 33.72 -2.56
N LYS A 526 32.03 32.91 -3.38
CA LYS A 526 32.33 32.71 -4.80
C LYS A 526 31.44 33.65 -5.62
#